data_AF-A0A9E5GH24-F1
#
_entry.id   AF-A0A9E5GH24-F1
#
_cell.length_a   1.000
_cell.length_b   1.000
_cell.length_c   1.000
_cell.angle_alpha   90.00
_cell.angle_beta   90.00
_cell.angle_gamma   90.00
#
_symmetry.space_group_name_H-M   'P 1'
#
loop_
_entity.id
_entity.type
_entity.pdbx_description
1 polymer ?
#
loop_
_entity_poly.entity_id
_entity_poly.type
_entity_poly.pdbx_seq_one_letter_code
_entity_poly.pdbx_strand_id
1 'polypeptide(L)' 'MIDLQALQHYFPATVQRRTDLAAYMVKEYLQCQILEYLSHTPYMENLSFIGGTNLRLIKRIDRFSEDLDFDCK' A
#
# COMPACT_ATOMS: atom_id res chain seq x y z
N MET A 1 -10.55 12.51 9.01
CA MET A 1 -10.27 11.30 9.81
C MET A 1 -10.56 10.10 8.91
N ILE A 2 -9.67 9.11 8.83
CA ILE A 2 -9.88 7.94 7.94
C ILE A 2 -11.06 7.13 8.49
N ASP A 3 -12.03 6.81 7.63
CA ASP A 3 -13.12 5.90 7.97
C ASP A 3 -12.67 4.45 7.69
N LEU A 4 -12.45 3.69 8.77
CA LEU A 4 -12.02 2.31 8.70
C LEU A 4 -13.07 1.39 8.06
N GLN A 5 -14.37 1.70 8.22
CA GLN A 5 -15.43 0.91 7.60
C GLN A 5 -15.41 1.13 6.09
N ALA A 6 -15.26 2.38 5.64
CA ALA A 6 -15.08 2.67 4.23
C ALA A 6 -13.83 1.99 3.67
N LEU A 7 -12.72 1.98 4.42
CA LEU A 7 -11.46 1.37 3.99
C LEU A 7 -11.57 -0.13 3.71
N GLN A 8 -12.32 -0.86 4.55
CA GLN A 8 -12.52 -2.31 4.37
C GLN A 8 -13.09 -2.66 3.00
N HIS A 9 -13.91 -1.80 2.39
CA HIS A 9 -14.55 -2.07 1.11
C HIS A 9 -13.57 -2.10 -0.08
N TYR A 10 -12.35 -1.58 0.08
CA TYR A 10 -11.30 -1.66 -0.95
C TYR A 10 -10.60 -3.03 -1.00
N PHE A 11 -10.85 -3.91 -0.03
CA PHE A 11 -10.24 -5.24 0.05
C PHE A 11 -11.19 -6.35 -0.40
N PRO A 12 -10.71 -7.54 -0.78
CA PRO A 12 -11.56 -8.68 -1.10
C PRO A 12 -12.47 -9.09 0.07
N ALA A 13 -13.66 -9.64 -0.22
CA ALA A 13 -14.65 -10.05 0.78
C ALA A 13 -14.12 -10.99 1.87
N THR A 14 -13.09 -11.79 1.55
CA THR A 14 -12.37 -12.69 2.46
C THR A 14 -11.55 -11.94 3.52
N VAL A 15 -11.20 -10.68 3.25
CA VAL A 15 -10.34 -9.82 4.09
C VAL A 15 -11.16 -8.73 4.79
N GLN A 16 -12.19 -8.15 4.16
CA GLN A 16 -12.93 -6.98 4.69
C GLN A 16 -13.41 -7.14 6.15
N ARG A 17 -13.88 -8.35 6.52
CA ARG A 17 -14.46 -8.62 7.85
C ARG A 17 -13.45 -9.09 8.89
N ARG A 18 -12.17 -9.16 8.54
CA ARG A 18 -11.09 -9.59 9.45
C ARG A 18 -10.53 -8.43 10.23
N THR A 19 -11.00 -8.29 11.47
CA THR A 19 -10.55 -7.26 12.42
C THR A 19 -9.07 -7.37 12.76
N ASP A 20 -8.53 -8.57 12.77
CA ASP A 20 -7.11 -8.81 13.03
C ASP A 20 -6.21 -8.33 11.87
N LEU A 21 -6.78 -8.15 10.67
CA LEU A 21 -6.08 -7.59 9.51
C LEU A 21 -6.27 -6.08 9.35
N ALA A 22 -7.09 -5.45 10.20
CA ALA A 22 -7.44 -4.03 10.06
C ALA A 22 -6.20 -3.12 10.09
N ALA A 23 -5.21 -3.43 10.93
CA ALA A 23 -3.96 -2.66 10.98
C ALA A 23 -3.19 -2.69 9.65
N TYR A 24 -3.20 -3.83 8.94
CA TYR A 24 -2.56 -3.96 7.64
C TYR A 24 -3.32 -3.22 6.54
N MET A 25 -4.66 -3.19 6.60
CA MET A 25 -5.46 -2.39 5.67
C MET A 25 -5.10 -0.90 5.78
N VAL A 26 -5.01 -0.39 7.01
CA VAL A 26 -4.62 1.00 7.27
C VAL A 26 -3.19 1.27 6.80
N LYS A 27 -2.28 0.31 7.03
CA LYS A 27 -0.89 0.43 6.57
C LYS A 27 -0.81 0.49 5.05
N GLU A 28 -1.50 -0.40 4.33
CA GLU A 28 -1.54 -0.40 2.87
C GLU A 28 -2.16 0.90 2.32
N TYR A 29 -3.20 1.43 2.97
CA TYR A 29 -3.73 2.75 2.65
C TYR A 29 -2.67 3.85 2.79
N LEU A 30 -1.96 3.90 3.92
CA LEU A 30 -0.91 4.89 4.14
C LEU A 30 0.24 4.74 3.15
N GLN A 31 0.64 3.52 2.81
CA GLN A 31 1.64 3.25 1.79
C GLN A 31 1.19 3.80 0.42
N CYS A 32 -0.07 3.59 0.03
CA CYS A 32 -0.63 4.18 -1.19
C CYS A 32 -0.62 5.71 -1.15
N GLN A 33 -0.95 6.32 -0.02
CA GLN A 33 -0.90 7.79 0.15
C GLN A 33 0.53 8.34 0.08
N ILE A 34 1.52 7.63 0.63
CA ILE A 34 2.94 7.99 0.52
C ILE A 34 3.39 7.90 -0.93
N LEU A 35 3.05 6.81 -1.63
CA LEU A 35 3.39 6.63 -3.04
C LEU A 35 2.72 7.70 -3.92
N GLU A 36 1.46 8.02 -3.66
CA GLU A 36 0.74 9.12 -4.31
C GLU A 36 1.48 10.44 -4.09
N TYR A 37 1.81 10.79 -2.84
CA TYR A 37 2.56 12.01 -2.55
C TYR A 37 3.92 12.04 -3.28
N LEU A 38 4.72 10.97 -3.18
CA LEU A 38 6.02 10.86 -3.82
C LEU A 38 5.92 11.03 -5.35
N SER A 39 4.86 10.50 -5.97
CA SER A 39 4.64 10.60 -7.41
C SER A 39 4.45 12.04 -7.91
N HIS A 40 4.10 12.97 -7.02
CA HIS A 40 3.98 14.40 -7.32
C HIS A 40 5.27 15.19 -7.03
N THR A 41 6.34 14.52 -6.60
CA THR A 41 7.63 15.17 -6.29
C THR A 41 8.64 14.95 -7.43
N PRO A 42 9.60 15.88 -7.63
CA PRO A 42 10.65 15.70 -8.63
C PRO A 42 11.60 14.54 -8.29
N TYR A 43 11.60 14.04 -7.04
CA TYR A 43 12.47 12.94 -6.61
C TYR A 43 12.07 11.59 -7.23
N MET A 44 10.82 11.44 -7.68
CA MET A 44 10.31 10.17 -8.21
C MET A 44 11.08 9.69 -9.43
N GLU A 45 11.65 10.58 -10.23
CA GLU A 45 12.43 10.23 -11.43
C GLU A 45 13.68 9.39 -11.10
N ASN A 46 14.21 9.54 -9.88
CA ASN A 46 15.42 8.88 -9.39
C ASN A 46 15.13 7.67 -8.50
N LEU A 47 13.86 7.34 -8.26
CA LEU A 47 13.44 6.22 -7.40
C LEU A 47 12.81 5.11 -8.23
N SER A 48 13.31 3.89 -8.06
CA SER A 48 12.71 2.68 -8.63
C SER A 48 11.97 1.92 -7.53
N PHE A 49 10.64 1.83 -7.63
CA PHE A 49 9.84 1.10 -6.64
C PHE A 49 10.02 -0.41 -6.77
N ILE A 50 10.54 -1.05 -5.72
CA ILE A 50 10.93 -2.46 -5.71
C ILE A 50 10.36 -3.17 -4.47
N GLY A 51 10.81 -4.41 -4.23
CA GLY A 51 10.51 -5.14 -3.01
C GLY A 51 9.08 -5.67 -2.90
N GLY A 52 8.70 -6.00 -1.67
CA GLY A 52 7.47 -6.75 -1.38
C GLY A 52 6.19 -6.00 -1.71
N THR A 53 6.16 -4.70 -1.45
CA THR A 53 4.95 -3.87 -1.65
C THR A 53 4.74 -3.56 -3.13
N ASN A 54 5.80 -3.47 -3.93
CA ASN A 54 5.68 -3.43 -5.39
C ASN A 54 5.04 -4.72 -5.94
N LEU A 55 5.44 -5.89 -5.42
CA LEU A 55 4.81 -7.15 -5.81
C LEU A 55 3.33 -7.22 -5.40
N ARG A 56 2.98 -6.72 -4.21
CA ARG A 56 1.60 -6.62 -3.74
C ARG A 56 0.76 -5.71 -4.65
N LEU A 57 1.16 -4.46 -4.83
CA LEU A 57 0.35 -3.44 -5.50
C LEU A 57 0.37 -3.56 -7.04
N ILE A 58 1.54 -3.77 -7.63
CA ILE A 58 1.73 -3.75 -9.10
C ILE A 58 1.57 -5.15 -9.70
N LYS A 59 2.13 -6.18 -9.05
CA LYS A 59 2.02 -7.57 -9.53
C LYS A 59 0.82 -8.32 -8.96
N ARG A 60 0.02 -7.68 -8.10
CA ARG A 60 -1.23 -8.20 -7.53
C ARG A 60 -1.06 -9.53 -6.78
N ILE A 61 0.06 -9.70 -6.08
CA ILE A 61 0.22 -10.84 -5.17
C ILE A 61 -0.70 -10.65 -3.96
N ASP A 62 -1.53 -11.64 -3.67
CA ASP A 62 -2.56 -11.55 -2.62
C ASP A 62 -2.00 -11.80 -1.21
N ARG A 63 -1.08 -10.92 -0.76
CA ARG A 63 -0.62 -10.81 0.63
C ARG A 63 -0.38 -9.35 1.00
N PHE A 64 -0.51 -9.01 2.29
CA PHE A 64 -0.02 -7.71 2.76
C PHE A 64 1.52 -7.64 2.71
N SER A 65 2.02 -6.41 2.66
CA SER A 65 3.44 -6.07 2.72
C SER A 65 3.62 -4.79 3.52
N GLU A 66 4.70 -4.65 4.27
CA GLU A 66 4.80 -3.63 5.33
C GLU A 66 5.76 -2.49 5.00
N ASP A 67 6.74 -2.75 4.13
CA ASP A 67 7.82 -1.82 3.83
C ASP A 67 7.68 -1.21 2.43
N LEU A 68 8.15 0.02 2.24
CA LEU A 68 8.30 0.63 0.93
C LEU A 68 9.78 0.62 0.55
N ASP A 69 10.14 -0.23 -0.39
CA ASP A 69 11.51 -0.39 -0.85
C ASP A 69 11.75 0.36 -2.16
N PHE A 70 12.83 1.14 -2.21
CA PHE A 70 13.24 1.85 -3.41
C PHE A 70 14.73 1.65 -3.67
N ASP A 71 15.08 1.42 -4.93
CA ASP A 71 16.44 1.60 -5.41
C ASP A 71 16.60 3.03 -5.93
N CYS A 72 17.70 3.68 -5.58
CA CYS A 72 18.07 4.98 -6.13
C CYS A 72 18.92 4.80 -7.40
N LYS A 73 18.60 5.55 -8.45
CA LYS A 73 19.41 5.63 -9.67
C LYS A 73 20.62 6.55 -9.49
#